data_AF-A0A9N9HQ22-F1
#
_entry.id   AF-A0A9N9HQ22-F1
#
_cell.length_a   1.000
_cell.length_b   1.000
_cell.length_c   1.000
_cell.angle_alpha   90.00
_cell.angle_beta   90.00
_cell.angle_gamma   90.00
#
_symmetry.space_group_name_H-M   'P 1'
#
loop_
_entity.id
_entity.type
_entity.pdbx_description
1 polymer ?
#
loop_
_entity_poly.entity_id
_entity_poly.type
_entity_poly.pdbx_seq_one_letter_code
_entity_poly.pdbx_strand_id
1 'polypeptide(L)'
;GATNISRKSAIREHINTEDHNNAEKLESSRIHMESLQKEFISSNANTNHIICVMRTVYFLAKKNLALKLLLSVVELLKESGSSDLFNNDGQELYKQLAFLFYFYDILEHVTQLSKFLQKRNLKFSDIDPMIQATIHSIQKEYILIDQNQRFGQNVQIFIDKTNLFENSLITYLDNNLSFIEQDYDEFIMDVYDYSTNVINELQHRFPNRQLFTSMKILNPREWPNNPQELLFFGDNDLKILLKYFE
;
A
#
# COMPACT_ATOMS: atom_id res chain seq x y z
N GLY A 1 -40.96 -35.17 21.93
CA GLY A 1 -39.68 -35.68 22.47
C GLY A 1 -38.55 -35.68 21.46
N ALA A 2 -38.73 -36.23 20.25
CA ALA A 2 -37.62 -36.54 19.33
C ALA A 2 -37.21 -35.41 18.34
N THR A 3 -38.11 -34.50 17.97
CA THR A 3 -37.85 -33.46 16.94
C THR A 3 -36.90 -32.34 17.39
N ASN A 4 -36.85 -32.02 18.69
CA ASN A 4 -35.94 -31.01 19.23
C ASN A 4 -34.48 -31.49 19.38
N ILE A 5 -34.26 -32.81 19.44
CA ILE A 5 -32.92 -33.40 19.58
C ILE A 5 -32.21 -33.38 18.22
N SER A 6 -32.92 -33.73 17.14
CA SER A 6 -32.40 -33.68 15.78
C SER A 6 -31.98 -32.28 15.34
N ARG A 7 -32.78 -31.23 15.65
CA ARG A 7 -32.41 -29.83 15.35
C ARG A 7 -31.17 -29.37 16.12
N LYS A 8 -31.05 -29.72 17.40
CA LYS A 8 -29.85 -29.39 18.19
C LYS A 8 -28.60 -30.10 17.68
N SER A 9 -28.73 -31.34 17.21
CA SER A 9 -27.62 -32.09 16.59
C SER A 9 -27.18 -31.45 15.28
N ALA A 10 -28.13 -31.10 14.40
CA ALA A 10 -27.83 -30.49 13.11
C ALA A 10 -27.17 -29.10 13.25
N ILE A 11 -27.60 -28.28 14.22
CA ILE A 11 -26.96 -26.99 14.53
C ILE A 11 -25.53 -27.22 15.03
N ARG A 12 -25.31 -28.23 15.87
CA ARG A 12 -23.99 -28.55 16.41
C ARG A 12 -23.03 -29.07 15.34
N GLU A 13 -23.52 -29.83 14.38
CA GLU A 13 -22.75 -30.24 13.21
C GLU A 13 -22.44 -29.06 12.30
N HIS A 14 -23.41 -28.19 12.03
CA HIS A 14 -23.22 -26.98 11.22
C HIS A 14 -22.14 -26.05 11.78
N ILE A 15 -22.10 -25.83 13.11
CA ILE A 15 -21.07 -24.99 13.77
C ILE A 15 -19.65 -25.54 13.53
N ASN A 16 -19.50 -26.86 13.37
CA ASN A 16 -18.20 -27.49 13.14
C ASN A 16 -17.83 -27.62 11.65
N THR A 17 -18.69 -27.13 10.74
CA THR A 17 -18.38 -27.17 9.31
C THR A 17 -17.32 -26.13 8.93
N GLU A 18 -16.54 -26.45 7.91
CA GLU A 18 -15.56 -25.53 7.34
C GLU A 18 -16.24 -24.27 6.80
N ASP A 19 -17.42 -24.40 6.21
CA ASP A 19 -18.22 -23.28 5.71
C ASP A 19 -18.66 -22.32 6.82
N HIS A 20 -19.10 -22.84 7.98
CA HIS A 20 -19.43 -21.99 9.13
C HIS A 20 -18.18 -21.28 9.68
N ASN A 21 -17.06 -22.00 9.83
CA ASN A 21 -15.81 -21.40 10.29
C ASN A 21 -15.29 -20.31 9.33
N ASN A 22 -15.44 -20.51 8.02
CA ASN A 22 -15.07 -19.52 7.01
C ASN A 22 -16.01 -18.31 7.01
N ALA A 23 -17.31 -18.53 7.15
CA ALA A 23 -18.30 -17.47 7.27
C ALA A 23 -18.12 -16.66 8.57
N GLU A 24 -17.81 -17.33 9.69
CA GLU A 24 -17.55 -16.71 10.98
C GLU A 24 -16.24 -15.91 10.97
N LYS A 25 -15.18 -16.41 10.33
CA LYS A 25 -13.95 -15.64 10.09
C LYS A 25 -14.20 -14.41 9.23
N LEU A 26 -14.97 -14.55 8.15
CA LEU A 26 -15.32 -13.44 7.27
C LEU A 26 -16.14 -12.37 8.00
N GLU A 27 -17.13 -12.79 8.79
CA GLU A 27 -17.98 -11.89 9.56
C GLU A 27 -17.22 -11.22 10.71
N SER A 28 -16.35 -11.96 11.41
CA SER A 28 -15.45 -11.40 12.42
C SER A 28 -14.49 -10.37 11.81
N SER A 29 -13.96 -10.63 10.61
CA SER A 29 -13.13 -9.68 9.86
C SER A 29 -13.92 -8.44 9.44
N ARG A 30 -15.18 -8.62 9.01
CA ARG A 30 -16.09 -7.51 8.68
C ARG A 30 -16.36 -6.63 9.89
N ILE A 31 -16.72 -7.22 11.02
CA ILE A 31 -17.01 -6.51 12.28
C ILE A 31 -15.76 -5.78 12.78
N HIS A 32 -14.59 -6.41 12.72
CA HIS A 32 -13.33 -5.77 13.08
C HIS A 32 -13.00 -4.60 12.15
N MET A 33 -13.24 -4.75 10.85
CA MET A 33 -13.06 -3.66 9.89
C MET A 33 -14.06 -2.52 10.11
N GLU A 34 -15.30 -2.82 10.51
CA GLU A 34 -16.30 -1.81 10.90
C GLU A 34 -15.96 -1.11 12.22
N SER A 35 -15.38 -1.81 13.19
CA SER A 35 -14.92 -1.20 14.44
C SER A 35 -13.72 -0.29 14.21
N LEU A 36 -12.74 -0.74 13.43
CA LEU A 36 -11.60 0.08 12.99
C LEU A 36 -12.08 1.31 12.23
N GLN A 37 -13.08 1.18 11.34
CA GLN A 37 -13.66 2.32 10.64
C GLN A 37 -14.33 3.30 11.61
N LYS A 38 -15.05 2.84 12.64
CA LYS A 38 -15.71 3.72 13.62
C LYS A 38 -14.71 4.43 14.54
N GLU A 39 -13.66 3.77 14.98
CA GLU A 39 -12.57 4.40 15.76
C GLU A 39 -11.80 5.42 14.90
N PHE A 40 -11.52 5.11 13.64
CA PHE A 40 -10.77 6.00 12.75
C PHE A 40 -11.55 7.23 12.28
N ILE A 41 -12.88 7.12 12.09
CA ILE A 41 -13.75 8.28 11.76
C ILE A 41 -13.75 9.34 12.88
N SER A 42 -13.38 8.97 14.12
CA SER A 42 -13.21 9.91 15.23
C SER A 42 -11.87 10.66 15.25
N SER A 43 -10.95 10.33 14.33
CA SER A 43 -9.64 10.95 14.26
C SER A 43 -9.62 12.14 13.28
N ASN A 44 -8.63 13.02 13.48
CA ASN A 44 -8.27 14.24 12.75
C ASN A 44 -8.83 14.34 11.31
N ALA A 45 -9.25 15.55 10.88
CA ALA A 45 -9.68 15.85 9.51
C ALA A 45 -8.73 15.28 8.45
N ASN A 46 -7.42 15.25 8.74
CA ASN A 46 -6.42 14.66 7.85
C ASN A 46 -6.56 13.14 7.68
N THR A 47 -6.90 12.39 8.72
CA THR A 47 -7.08 10.93 8.58
C THR A 47 -8.31 10.59 7.74
N ASN A 48 -9.35 11.42 7.82
CA ASN A 48 -10.60 11.20 7.08
C ASN A 48 -10.42 11.36 5.56
N HIS A 49 -9.57 12.29 5.09
CA HIS A 49 -9.33 12.44 3.66
C HIS A 49 -8.61 11.22 3.06
N ILE A 50 -7.62 10.66 3.76
CA ILE A 50 -6.91 9.44 3.32
C ILE A 50 -7.88 8.27 3.20
N ILE A 51 -8.79 8.13 4.18
CA ILE A 51 -9.82 7.09 4.17
C ILE A 51 -10.76 7.24 2.97
N CYS A 52 -11.16 8.46 2.62
CA CYS A 52 -11.99 8.73 1.44
C CYS A 52 -11.29 8.32 0.14
N VAL A 53 -10.01 8.71 -0.03
CA VAL A 53 -9.20 8.33 -1.19
C VAL A 53 -9.08 6.81 -1.27
N MET A 54 -8.74 6.15 -0.17
CA MET A 54 -8.60 4.69 -0.08
C MET A 54 -9.88 3.94 -0.45
N ARG A 55 -11.03 4.41 0.06
CA ARG A 55 -12.34 3.83 -0.27
C ARG A 55 -12.66 3.97 -1.76
N THR A 56 -12.31 5.10 -2.35
CA THR A 56 -12.54 5.35 -3.78
C THR A 56 -11.63 4.48 -4.64
N VAL A 57 -10.34 4.38 -4.30
CA VAL A 57 -9.41 3.45 -4.96
C VAL A 57 -9.90 2.00 -4.84
N TYR A 58 -10.31 1.58 -3.63
CA TYR A 58 -10.86 0.25 -3.41
C TYR A 58 -12.09 -0.01 -4.28
N PHE A 59 -13.01 0.96 -4.37
CA PHE A 59 -14.19 0.84 -5.22
C PHE A 59 -13.82 0.66 -6.69
N LEU A 60 -12.90 1.48 -7.22
CA LEU A 60 -12.43 1.34 -8.60
C LEU A 60 -11.81 -0.03 -8.84
N ALA A 61 -10.92 -0.48 -7.95
CA ALA A 61 -10.29 -1.79 -8.04
C ALA A 61 -11.33 -2.91 -8.01
N LYS A 62 -12.30 -2.86 -7.09
CA LYS A 62 -13.38 -3.85 -6.97
C LYS A 62 -14.26 -3.91 -8.21
N LYS A 63 -14.43 -2.79 -8.91
CA LYS A 63 -15.21 -2.70 -10.15
C LYS A 63 -14.38 -2.89 -11.42
N ASN A 64 -13.09 -3.21 -11.27
CA ASN A 64 -12.14 -3.32 -12.39
C ASN A 64 -12.14 -2.06 -13.28
N LEU A 65 -12.28 -0.90 -12.65
CA LEU A 65 -12.26 0.40 -13.30
C LEU A 65 -10.82 0.92 -13.32
N ALA A 66 -10.44 1.57 -14.41
CA ALA A 66 -9.10 2.13 -14.56
C ALA A 66 -8.89 3.26 -13.54
N LEU A 67 -7.73 3.29 -12.87
CA LEU A 67 -7.41 4.30 -11.86
C LEU A 67 -7.43 5.74 -12.42
N LYS A 68 -7.24 5.90 -13.73
CA LYS A 68 -7.42 7.20 -14.42
C LYS A 68 -8.83 7.80 -14.25
N LEU A 69 -9.84 6.98 -13.94
CA LEU A 69 -11.22 7.43 -13.69
C LEU A 69 -11.40 8.01 -12.28
N LEU A 70 -10.39 7.90 -11.42
CA LEU A 70 -10.46 8.34 -10.04
C LEU A 70 -10.70 9.84 -9.91
N LEU A 71 -10.06 10.65 -10.77
CA LEU A 71 -10.31 12.09 -10.85
C LEU A 71 -11.79 12.36 -11.15
N SER A 72 -12.35 11.71 -12.17
CA SER A 72 -13.77 11.85 -12.52
C SER A 72 -14.72 11.31 -11.46
N VAL A 73 -14.32 10.29 -10.69
CA VAL A 73 -15.13 9.77 -9.58
C VAL A 73 -15.11 10.74 -8.39
N VAL A 74 -13.96 11.35 -8.08
CA VAL A 74 -13.86 12.39 -7.04
C VAL A 74 -14.68 13.62 -7.44
N GLU A 75 -14.63 14.04 -8.71
CA GLU A 75 -15.49 15.10 -9.25
C GLU A 75 -16.98 14.76 -9.14
N LEU A 76 -17.37 13.54 -9.51
CA LEU A 76 -18.76 13.08 -9.42
C LEU A 76 -19.24 13.01 -7.95
N LEU A 77 -18.36 12.60 -7.03
CA LEU A 77 -18.68 12.60 -5.60
C LEU A 77 -18.90 14.03 -5.07
N LYS A 78 -18.12 15.01 -5.55
CA LYS A 78 -18.31 16.43 -5.27
C LYS A 78 -19.63 16.97 -5.84
N GLU A 79 -19.95 16.65 -7.09
CA GLU A 79 -21.20 17.06 -7.75
C GLU A 79 -22.45 16.42 -7.11
N SER A 80 -22.33 15.21 -6.57
CA SER A 80 -23.43 14.49 -5.95
C SER A 80 -23.89 15.05 -4.60
N GLY A 81 -23.20 16.05 -4.05
CA GLY A 81 -23.59 16.72 -2.81
C GLY A 81 -23.46 15.85 -1.55
N SER A 82 -22.65 14.79 -1.58
CA SER A 82 -22.19 14.11 -0.36
C SER A 82 -21.18 14.99 0.39
N SER A 83 -21.70 16.08 0.96
CA SER A 83 -21.01 17.10 1.74
C SER A 83 -20.29 16.55 2.98
N ASP A 84 -20.63 15.34 3.43
CA ASP A 84 -20.03 14.74 4.62
C ASP A 84 -18.65 14.09 4.36
N LEU A 85 -18.27 13.89 3.09
CA LEU A 85 -16.95 13.34 2.72
C LEU A 85 -15.96 14.41 2.25
N PHE A 86 -16.48 15.59 1.85
CA PHE A 86 -15.71 16.71 1.32
C PHE A 86 -16.25 17.97 2.00
N ASN A 87 -15.75 18.28 3.20
CA ASN A 87 -16.14 19.51 3.86
C ASN A 87 -15.82 20.72 2.95
N ASN A 88 -16.79 21.61 2.88
CA ASN A 88 -17.03 22.58 1.83
C ASN A 88 -16.02 23.73 1.77
N ASP A 89 -14.79 23.50 1.34
CA ASP A 89 -13.90 24.54 0.80
C ASP A 89 -12.88 23.87 -0.12
N GLY A 90 -12.61 24.43 -1.30
CA GLY A 90 -11.73 23.82 -2.31
C GLY A 90 -10.29 23.49 -1.85
N GLN A 91 -9.95 23.81 -0.60
CA GLN A 91 -8.70 23.50 0.12
C GLN A 91 -8.52 21.99 0.36
N GLU A 92 -9.56 21.28 0.78
CA GLU A 92 -9.51 19.82 0.98
C GLU A 92 -9.27 19.07 -0.34
N LEU A 93 -9.79 19.61 -1.45
CA LEU A 93 -9.70 18.96 -2.76
C LEU A 93 -8.27 18.95 -3.31
N TYR A 94 -7.50 20.03 -3.10
CA TYR A 94 -6.10 20.06 -3.51
C TYR A 94 -5.30 18.96 -2.79
N LYS A 95 -5.40 18.89 -1.46
CA LYS A 95 -4.69 17.89 -0.64
C LYS A 95 -5.05 16.47 -1.07
N GLN A 96 -6.33 16.20 -1.30
CA GLN A 96 -6.80 14.89 -1.76
C GLN A 96 -6.26 14.52 -3.13
N LEU A 97 -6.23 15.46 -4.08
CA LEU A 97 -5.64 15.23 -5.41
C LEU A 97 -4.12 15.01 -5.30
N ALA A 98 -3.41 15.84 -4.55
CA ALA A 98 -1.98 15.71 -4.31
C ALA A 98 -1.65 14.33 -3.71
N PHE A 99 -2.38 13.93 -2.67
CA PHE A 99 -2.23 12.63 -2.03
C PHE A 99 -2.58 11.48 -2.96
N LEU A 100 -3.49 11.69 -3.92
CA LEU A 100 -3.81 10.70 -4.92
C LEU A 100 -2.68 10.47 -5.92
N PHE A 101 -2.07 11.54 -6.40
CA PHE A 101 -0.89 11.45 -7.25
C PHE A 101 0.26 10.73 -6.52
N TYR A 102 0.42 11.02 -5.23
CA TYR A 102 1.34 10.30 -4.35
C TYR A 102 1.01 8.82 -4.24
N PHE A 103 -0.26 8.49 -4.00
CA PHE A 103 -0.68 7.10 -3.88
C PHE A 103 -0.42 6.31 -5.16
N TYR A 104 -0.58 6.95 -6.32
CA TYR A 104 -0.29 6.34 -7.60
C TYR A 104 1.20 5.99 -7.76
N ASP A 105 2.09 6.90 -7.38
CA ASP A 105 3.55 6.64 -7.40
C ASP A 105 3.93 5.50 -6.43
N ILE A 106 3.40 5.51 -5.20
CA ILE A 106 3.67 4.44 -4.21
C ILE A 106 3.17 3.08 -4.71
N LEU A 107 1.97 3.05 -5.30
CA LEU A 107 1.42 1.83 -5.89
C LEU A 107 2.30 1.31 -7.03
N GLU A 108 2.93 2.18 -7.80
CA GLU A 108 3.86 1.77 -8.85
C GLU A 108 5.05 1.01 -8.27
N HIS A 109 5.72 1.57 -7.24
CA HIS A 109 6.84 0.90 -6.55
C HIS A 109 6.45 -0.49 -6.03
N VAL A 110 5.33 -0.58 -5.30
CA VAL A 110 4.86 -1.84 -4.71
C VAL A 110 4.42 -2.83 -5.79
N THR A 111 3.81 -2.35 -6.88
CA THR A 111 3.40 -3.19 -8.02
C THR A 111 4.62 -3.76 -8.75
N GLN A 112 5.68 -2.98 -8.94
CA GLN A 112 6.91 -3.45 -9.56
C GLN A 112 7.57 -4.55 -8.72
N LEU A 113 7.64 -4.37 -7.39
CA LEU A 113 8.10 -5.42 -6.47
C LEU A 113 7.23 -6.67 -6.56
N SER A 114 5.90 -6.52 -6.54
CA SER A 114 4.96 -7.64 -6.65
C SER A 114 5.13 -8.42 -7.95
N LYS A 115 5.23 -7.73 -9.09
CA LYS A 115 5.48 -8.36 -10.41
C LYS A 115 6.82 -9.08 -10.45
N PHE A 116 7.85 -8.52 -9.80
CA PHE A 116 9.15 -9.15 -9.68
C PHE A 116 9.06 -10.48 -8.93
N LEU A 117 8.38 -10.50 -7.78
CA LEU A 117 8.20 -11.70 -6.95
C LEU A 117 7.36 -12.79 -7.65
N GLN A 118 6.58 -12.42 -8.67
CA GLN A 118 5.77 -13.35 -9.47
C GLN A 118 6.51 -13.93 -10.69
N LYS A 119 7.79 -13.56 -10.92
CA LYS A 119 8.56 -14.08 -12.06
C LYS A 119 8.77 -15.60 -11.95
N ARG A 120 8.52 -16.33 -13.03
CA ARG A 120 8.68 -17.80 -13.08
C ARG A 120 10.11 -18.28 -12.82
N ASN A 121 11.11 -17.50 -13.21
CA ASN A 121 12.53 -17.81 -13.06
C ASN A 121 13.18 -16.85 -12.04
N LEU A 122 12.50 -16.60 -10.92
CA LEU A 122 13.02 -15.77 -9.86
C LEU A 122 14.25 -16.44 -9.22
N LYS A 123 15.36 -15.70 -9.10
CA LYS A 123 16.51 -16.10 -8.29
C LYS A 123 16.28 -15.61 -6.87
N PHE A 124 16.48 -16.48 -5.88
CA PHE A 124 16.25 -16.11 -4.49
C PHE A 124 17.22 -15.03 -4.01
N SER A 125 18.45 -15.03 -4.52
CA SER A 125 19.45 -14.01 -4.23
C SER A 125 19.08 -12.61 -4.70
N ASP A 126 18.20 -12.48 -5.70
CA ASP A 126 17.76 -11.17 -6.21
C ASP A 126 16.61 -10.58 -5.38
N ILE A 127 15.98 -11.36 -4.48
CA ILE A 127 14.80 -10.92 -3.70
C ILE A 127 15.15 -9.80 -2.74
N ASP A 128 16.17 -9.99 -1.88
CA ASP A 128 16.57 -8.95 -0.93
C ASP A 128 17.04 -7.68 -1.64
N PRO A 129 17.95 -7.73 -2.64
CA PRO A 129 18.31 -6.56 -3.44
C PRO A 129 17.10 -5.81 -4.02
N MET A 130 16.08 -6.53 -4.51
CA MET A 130 14.89 -5.89 -5.07
C MET A 130 14.03 -5.22 -4.00
N ILE A 131 13.88 -5.84 -2.82
CA ILE A 131 13.20 -5.22 -1.67
C ILE A 131 13.93 -3.95 -1.25
N GLN A 132 15.27 -4.01 -1.13
CA GLN A 132 16.09 -2.85 -0.78
C GLN A 132 15.99 -1.74 -1.82
N ALA A 133 16.04 -2.08 -3.12
CA ALA A 133 15.89 -1.11 -4.20
C ALA A 133 14.52 -0.41 -4.14
N THR A 134 13.45 -1.15 -3.84
CA THR A 134 12.10 -0.59 -3.67
C THR A 134 12.05 0.36 -2.48
N ILE A 135 12.56 -0.06 -1.31
CA ILE A 135 12.62 0.79 -0.10
C ILE A 135 13.44 2.05 -0.38
N HIS A 136 14.62 1.92 -0.98
CA HIS A 136 15.50 3.03 -1.26
C HIS A 136 14.87 4.04 -2.24
N SER A 137 14.11 3.56 -3.23
CA SER A 137 13.41 4.42 -4.18
C SER A 137 12.33 5.26 -3.47
N ILE A 138 11.51 4.63 -2.62
CA ILE A 138 10.50 5.34 -1.82
C ILE A 138 11.17 6.33 -0.86
N GLN A 139 12.24 5.93 -0.18
CA GLN A 139 12.98 6.81 0.73
C GLN A 139 13.53 8.04 0.02
N LYS A 140 14.13 7.85 -1.16
CA LYS A 140 14.71 8.92 -1.95
C LYS A 140 13.67 9.92 -2.44
N GLU A 141 12.49 9.46 -2.83
CA GLU A 141 11.44 10.32 -3.37
C GLU A 141 10.67 11.06 -2.26
N TYR A 142 10.48 10.45 -1.08
CA TYR A 142 9.51 10.92 -0.09
C TYR A 142 10.03 11.13 1.34
N ILE A 143 11.26 10.73 1.66
CA ILE A 143 11.79 10.80 3.03
C ILE A 143 13.10 11.60 3.11
N LEU A 144 14.02 11.41 2.16
CA LEU A 144 15.30 12.09 2.17
C LEU A 144 15.13 13.56 1.73
N ILE A 145 15.22 14.48 2.69
CA ILE A 145 15.21 15.92 2.46
C ILE A 145 16.59 16.34 1.95
N ASP A 146 16.84 16.09 0.67
CA ASP A 146 17.94 16.72 -0.05
C ASP A 146 17.44 18.04 -0.66
N GLN A 147 18.32 19.04 -0.80
CA GLN A 147 17.98 20.37 -1.35
C GLN A 147 17.41 20.33 -2.80
N ASN A 148 17.41 19.17 -3.45
CA ASN A 148 16.88 18.91 -4.79
C ASN A 148 15.83 17.78 -4.81
N GLN A 149 15.10 17.58 -3.71
CA GLN A 149 14.07 16.53 -3.64
C GLN A 149 13.08 16.70 -4.80
N ARG A 150 13.00 15.68 -5.64
CA ARG A 150 11.95 15.53 -6.65
C ARG A 150 11.05 14.42 -6.15
N PHE A 151 9.76 14.73 -6.03
CA PHE A 151 8.78 13.70 -5.74
C PHE A 151 8.74 12.68 -6.89
N GLY A 152 8.05 11.57 -6.64
CA GLY A 152 7.65 10.65 -7.71
C GLY A 152 7.01 11.41 -8.88
N GLN A 153 7.13 10.80 -10.06
CA GLN A 153 6.84 11.48 -11.32
C GLN A 153 5.43 12.09 -11.35
N ASN A 154 4.44 11.38 -10.83
CA ASN A 154 3.05 11.83 -10.92
C ASN A 154 2.75 12.96 -9.94
N VAL A 155 3.30 12.91 -8.72
CA VAL A 155 3.25 14.05 -7.78
C VAL A 155 3.96 15.28 -8.35
N GLN A 156 5.15 15.11 -8.92
CA GLN A 156 5.89 16.23 -9.47
C GLN A 156 5.14 16.90 -10.63
N ILE A 157 4.57 16.10 -11.54
CA ILE A 157 3.74 16.62 -12.64
C ILE A 157 2.53 17.40 -12.10
N PHE A 158 1.92 16.93 -11.02
CA PHE A 158 0.80 17.62 -10.38
C PHE A 158 1.26 18.97 -9.81
N ILE A 159 2.29 18.97 -8.95
CA ILE A 159 2.88 20.18 -8.34
C ILE A 159 3.25 21.20 -9.41
N ASP A 160 3.97 20.79 -10.45
CA ASP A 160 4.42 21.66 -11.56
C ASP A 160 3.24 22.28 -12.32
N LYS A 161 2.18 21.49 -12.57
CA LYS A 161 0.95 21.99 -13.23
C LYS A 161 0.16 22.95 -12.36
N THR A 162 0.20 22.74 -11.05
CA THR A 162 -0.58 23.54 -10.10
C THR A 162 0.11 24.84 -9.71
N ASN A 163 1.42 24.98 -9.95
CA ASN A 163 2.21 26.21 -9.74
C ASN A 163 1.94 26.88 -8.37
N LEU A 164 2.12 26.09 -7.32
CA LEU A 164 1.65 26.33 -5.95
C LEU A 164 2.14 27.61 -5.29
N PHE A 165 3.27 28.16 -5.75
CA PHE A 165 3.91 29.31 -5.12
C PHE A 165 3.62 30.63 -5.83
N GLU A 166 2.95 30.60 -6.99
CA GLU A 166 2.61 31.81 -7.75
C GLU A 166 1.14 32.22 -7.58
N ASN A 167 0.22 31.30 -7.24
CA ASN A 167 -1.22 31.59 -7.18
C ASN A 167 -1.91 30.91 -5.98
N SER A 168 -2.81 31.63 -5.30
CA SER A 168 -3.71 31.09 -4.27
C SER A 168 -4.94 30.37 -4.83
N LEU A 169 -5.18 30.50 -6.14
CA LEU A 169 -6.22 29.80 -6.88
C LEU A 169 -5.58 29.02 -8.02
N ILE A 170 -5.75 27.70 -7.99
CA ILE A 170 -5.12 26.77 -8.92
C ILE A 170 -6.20 26.24 -9.85
N THR A 171 -6.02 26.38 -11.16
CA THR A 171 -6.94 25.76 -12.13
C THR A 171 -6.41 24.38 -12.53
N TYR A 172 -7.17 23.33 -12.24
CA TYR A 172 -6.84 21.95 -12.60
C TYR A 172 -8.06 21.27 -13.23
N LEU A 173 -7.92 20.78 -14.47
CA LEU A 173 -9.01 20.18 -15.24
C LEU A 173 -10.29 21.05 -15.24
N ASP A 174 -10.14 22.33 -15.56
CA ASP A 174 -11.22 23.32 -15.60
C ASP A 174 -11.91 23.62 -14.24
N ASN A 175 -11.39 23.07 -13.14
CA ASN A 175 -11.84 23.35 -11.78
C ASN A 175 -10.89 24.30 -11.07
N ASN A 176 -11.45 25.25 -10.31
CA ASN A 176 -10.66 26.08 -9.41
C ASN A 176 -10.51 25.38 -8.06
N LEU A 177 -9.26 25.13 -7.67
CA LEU A 177 -8.85 24.62 -6.38
C LEU A 177 -8.37 25.82 -5.56
N SER A 178 -8.85 25.90 -4.31
CA SER A 178 -8.30 26.85 -3.34
C SER A 178 -7.06 26.22 -2.72
N PHE A 179 -6.01 27.01 -2.50
CA PHE A 179 -4.78 26.54 -1.88
C PHE A 179 -4.25 27.59 -0.91
N ILE A 180 -3.80 27.12 0.26
CA ILE A 180 -2.97 27.91 1.18
C ILE A 180 -1.64 27.17 1.42
N GLU A 181 -0.57 27.90 1.73
CA GLU A 181 0.77 27.32 1.94
C GLU A 181 0.78 26.19 2.98
N GLN A 182 -0.04 26.32 4.04
CA GLN A 182 -0.23 25.29 5.05
C GLN A 182 -0.74 23.94 4.48
N ASP A 183 -1.53 23.97 3.40
CA ASP A 183 -2.01 22.74 2.75
C ASP A 183 -0.85 21.92 2.15
N TYR A 184 0.19 22.60 1.67
CA TYR A 184 1.39 21.94 1.15
C TYR A 184 2.19 21.32 2.29
N ASP A 185 2.42 22.05 3.38
CA ASP A 185 3.13 21.52 4.55
C ASP A 185 2.43 20.30 5.15
N GLU A 186 1.09 20.36 5.28
CA GLU A 186 0.28 19.22 5.73
C GLU A 186 0.39 18.04 4.76
N PHE A 187 0.31 18.28 3.44
CA PHE A 187 0.50 17.23 2.43
C PHE A 187 1.90 16.58 2.54
N ILE A 188 2.95 17.36 2.76
CA ILE A 188 4.32 16.82 2.93
C ILE A 188 4.40 15.94 4.18
N MET A 189 3.77 16.35 5.28
CA MET A 189 3.70 15.54 6.50
C MET A 189 2.95 14.22 6.27
N ASP A 190 1.80 14.26 5.61
CA ASP A 190 1.01 13.06 5.30
C ASP A 190 1.78 12.09 4.38
N VAL A 191 2.49 12.62 3.38
CA VAL A 191 3.37 11.86 2.48
C VAL A 191 4.52 11.21 3.25
N TYR A 192 5.17 11.95 4.15
CA TYR A 192 6.27 11.44 4.97
C TYR A 192 5.80 10.30 5.89
N ASP A 193 4.71 10.51 6.61
CA ASP A 193 4.15 9.54 7.55
C ASP A 193 3.69 8.27 6.82
N TYR A 194 2.96 8.43 5.71
CA TYR A 194 2.51 7.29 4.92
C TYR A 194 3.67 6.52 4.29
N SER A 195 4.68 7.21 3.74
CA SER A 195 5.87 6.56 3.16
C SER A 195 6.65 5.77 4.20
N THR A 196 6.80 6.34 5.39
CA THR A 196 7.44 5.68 6.54
C THR A 196 6.69 4.41 6.92
N ASN A 197 5.36 4.48 6.99
CA ASN A 197 4.52 3.30 7.26
C ASN A 197 4.63 2.23 6.18
N VAL A 198 4.65 2.61 4.89
CA VAL A 198 4.84 1.65 3.78
C VAL A 198 6.20 0.94 3.88
N ILE A 199 7.27 1.69 4.17
CA ILE A 199 8.60 1.10 4.33
C ILE A 199 8.63 0.16 5.54
N ASN A 200 8.05 0.57 6.67
CA ASN A 200 7.95 -0.28 7.85
C ASN A 200 7.20 -1.57 7.54
N GLU A 201 6.07 -1.50 6.84
CA GLU A 201 5.29 -2.67 6.41
C GLU A 201 6.07 -3.59 5.47
N LEU A 202 6.82 -3.03 4.51
CA LEU A 202 7.70 -3.82 3.63
C LEU A 202 8.78 -4.54 4.46
N GLN A 203 9.41 -3.85 5.42
CA GLN A 203 10.42 -4.46 6.28
C GLN A 203 9.83 -5.57 7.17
N HIS A 204 8.64 -5.35 7.75
CA HIS A 204 7.95 -6.33 8.60
C HIS A 204 7.47 -7.57 7.83
N ARG A 205 7.05 -7.42 6.57
CA ARG A 205 6.64 -8.54 5.71
C ARG A 205 7.81 -9.44 5.31
N PHE A 206 9.03 -8.91 5.32
CA PHE A 206 10.26 -9.64 5.00
C PHE A 206 11.26 -9.58 6.16
N PRO A 207 10.99 -10.23 7.31
CA PRO A 207 11.84 -10.13 8.49
C PRO A 207 13.16 -10.90 8.33
N ASN A 208 13.14 -12.01 7.57
CA ASN A 208 14.27 -12.93 7.41
C ASN A 208 14.93 -12.79 6.04
N ARG A 209 15.27 -11.57 5.62
CA ARG A 209 15.77 -11.32 4.24
C ARG A 209 17.03 -12.10 3.88
N GLN A 210 17.90 -12.32 4.86
CA GLN A 210 19.11 -13.13 4.72
C GLN A 210 18.82 -14.58 4.29
N LEU A 211 17.63 -15.10 4.60
CA LEU A 211 17.18 -16.42 4.17
C LEU A 211 17.08 -16.50 2.65
N PHE A 212 16.54 -15.47 1.99
CA PHE A 212 16.41 -15.44 0.53
C PHE A 212 17.78 -15.49 -0.15
N THR A 213 18.74 -14.71 0.34
CA THR A 213 20.11 -14.74 -0.18
C THR A 213 20.75 -16.10 0.04
N SER A 214 20.51 -16.73 1.18
CA SER A 214 21.06 -18.06 1.51
C SER A 214 20.47 -19.18 0.66
N MET A 215 19.22 -19.05 0.21
CA MET A 215 18.55 -20.01 -0.67
C MET A 215 19.17 -20.12 -2.07
N LYS A 216 20.12 -19.24 -2.45
CA LYS A 216 20.87 -19.35 -3.72
C LYS A 216 21.55 -20.71 -3.89
N ILE A 217 21.93 -21.37 -2.78
CA ILE A 217 22.58 -22.69 -2.82
C ILE A 217 21.66 -23.77 -3.42
N LEU A 218 20.35 -23.56 -3.35
CA LEU A 218 19.33 -24.48 -3.87
C LEU A 218 19.09 -24.28 -5.37
N ASN A 219 19.70 -23.28 -5.99
CA ASN A 219 19.56 -22.99 -7.41
C ASN A 219 20.88 -23.24 -8.16
N PRO A 220 21.00 -24.35 -8.90
CA PRO A 220 22.21 -24.67 -9.66
C PRO A 220 22.63 -23.59 -10.68
N ARG A 221 21.70 -22.73 -11.13
CA ARG A 221 22.01 -21.61 -12.03
C ARG A 221 22.80 -20.49 -11.34
N GLU A 222 22.86 -20.50 -10.02
CA GLU A 222 23.55 -19.52 -9.19
C GLU A 222 24.87 -20.06 -8.62
N TRP A 223 25.24 -21.30 -8.97
CA TRP A 223 26.47 -21.91 -8.50
C TRP A 223 27.69 -21.31 -9.21
N PRO A 224 28.84 -21.16 -8.52
CA PRO A 224 30.07 -20.72 -9.16
C PRO A 224 30.50 -21.69 -10.26
N ASN A 225 30.92 -21.13 -11.39
CA ASN A 225 31.52 -21.93 -12.47
C ASN A 225 32.96 -22.34 -12.14
N ASN A 226 33.60 -21.67 -11.18
CA ASN A 226 34.95 -21.96 -10.73
C ASN A 226 34.96 -23.14 -9.74
N PRO A 227 35.66 -24.25 -10.03
CA PRO A 227 35.72 -25.42 -9.15
C PRO A 227 36.28 -25.11 -7.75
N GLN A 228 37.21 -24.16 -7.62
CA GLN A 228 37.78 -23.80 -6.32
C GLN A 228 36.77 -23.04 -5.44
N GLU A 229 35.94 -22.19 -6.05
CA GLU A 229 34.88 -21.48 -5.34
C GLU A 229 33.73 -22.42 -4.99
N LEU A 230 33.43 -23.40 -5.86
CA LEU A 230 32.37 -24.38 -5.64
C LEU A 230 32.64 -25.26 -4.41
N LEU A 231 33.90 -25.58 -4.10
CA LEU A 231 34.28 -26.42 -2.96
C LEU A 231 33.78 -25.88 -1.61
N PHE A 232 33.68 -24.56 -1.48
CA PHE A 232 33.26 -23.88 -0.25
C PHE A 232 31.96 -23.08 -0.44
N PHE A 233 31.31 -23.23 -1.60
CA PHE A 233 30.12 -22.48 -1.93
C PHE A 233 28.96 -22.94 -1.06
N GLY A 234 28.37 -21.99 -0.32
CA GLY A 234 27.20 -22.26 0.48
C GLY A 234 27.46 -22.69 1.93
N ASP A 235 28.72 -22.78 2.39
CA ASP A 235 29.01 -23.17 3.78
C ASP A 235 28.38 -22.21 4.81
N ASN A 236 28.46 -20.90 4.55
CA ASN A 236 27.82 -19.89 5.41
C ASN A 236 26.30 -19.86 5.21
N ASP A 237 25.85 -19.97 3.96
CA ASP A 237 24.43 -19.98 3.61
C ASP A 237 23.72 -21.18 4.27
N LEU A 238 24.35 -22.36 4.30
CA LEU A 238 23.86 -23.56 4.96
C LEU A 238 23.74 -23.37 6.47
N LYS A 239 24.72 -22.74 7.13
CA LYS A 239 24.63 -22.41 8.57
C LYS A 239 23.44 -21.51 8.87
N ILE A 240 23.17 -20.53 8.01
CA ILE A 240 22.02 -19.63 8.15
C ILE A 240 20.71 -20.40 8.00
N LEU A 241 20.61 -21.28 6.99
CA LEU A 241 19.43 -22.12 6.77
C LEU A 241 19.20 -23.07 7.96
N LEU A 242 20.24 -23.76 8.43
CA LEU A 242 20.13 -24.68 9.57
C LEU A 242 19.65 -23.95 10.82
N LYS A 243 20.24 -22.80 11.16
CA LYS A 243 19.82 -21.98 12.31
C LYS A 243 18.35 -21.55 12.24
N TYR A 244 17.79 -21.41 11.05
CA TYR A 244 16.40 -21.00 10.87
C TYR A 244 15.39 -22.15 11.01
N PHE A 245 15.79 -23.37 10.63
CA PHE A 245 14.92 -24.55 10.61
C PHE A 245 15.13 -25.51 11.80
N GLU A 246 16.19 -25.34 12.59
CA GLU A 246 16.37 -25.95 13.92
C GLU A 246 15.42 -25.35 14.97
#